data_AF-A0A067DBZ4-F1
#
_entry.id   AF-A0A067DBZ4-F1
#
_cell.length_a   1.000
_cell.length_b   1.000
_cell.length_c   1.000
_cell.angle_alpha   90.00
_cell.angle_beta   90.00
_cell.angle_gamma   90.00
#
_symmetry.space_group_name_H-M   'P 1'
#
loop_
_entity.id
_entity.type
_entity.pdbx_description
1 polymer ?
#
loop_
_entity_poly.entity_id
_entity_poly.type
_entity_poly.pdbx_seq_one_letter_code
_entity_poly.pdbx_strand_id
1 'polypeptide(L)'
;MTTVVTFPSLHSMAVLHPEQDRVLTIRECARLQGFPDYYRFFGTVKERYCQVGNAVPIVVARALGYALGMAFQKLGNDEPLMTLPPKFSLSTNLQLAKSLFQGND
;
A
#
# COMPACT_ATOMS: atom_id res chain seq x y z
N MET A 1 10.59 12.09 -6.84
CA MET A 1 9.75 11.07 -6.19
C MET A 1 9.31 11.63 -4.85
N THR A 2 8.04 11.98 -4.70
CA THR A 2 7.47 12.55 -3.48
C THR A 2 7.10 11.40 -2.54
N THR A 3 7.80 11.27 -1.42
CA THR A 3 7.46 10.32 -0.36
C THR A 3 6.40 10.94 0.53
N VAL A 4 5.37 10.18 0.92
CA VAL A 4 4.43 10.62 1.96
C VAL A 4 5.22 10.66 3.26
N VAL A 5 5.49 11.85 3.79
CA VAL A 5 6.31 12.02 5.00
C VAL A 5 5.47 12.03 6.27
N THR A 6 6.15 11.84 7.39
CA THR A 6 5.60 11.74 8.75
C THR A 6 5.00 13.03 9.30
N PHE A 7 5.25 14.17 8.67
CA PHE A 7 4.66 15.44 9.07
C PHE A 7 4.40 16.34 7.85
N PRO A 8 3.17 16.87 7.65
CA PRO A 8 2.89 17.79 6.56
C PRO A 8 3.46 19.18 6.89
N SER A 9 4.77 19.38 6.72
CA SER A 9 5.38 20.71 6.83
C SER A 9 5.23 21.47 5.51
N LEU A 10 4.45 22.55 5.54
CA LEU A 10 4.22 23.44 4.39
C LEU A 10 5.51 24.11 3.88
N HIS A 11 6.53 24.21 4.71
CA HIS A 11 7.81 24.86 4.36
C HIS A 11 8.69 24.04 3.40
N SER A 12 8.48 22.72 3.28
CA SER A 12 9.37 21.86 2.51
C SER A 12 8.63 20.97 1.50
N MET A 13 7.29 21.01 1.47
CA MET A 13 6.51 20.02 0.73
C MET A 13 5.23 20.56 0.09
N ALA A 14 4.93 20.06 -1.11
CA ALA A 14 3.65 20.26 -1.80
C ALA A 14 2.56 19.35 -1.18
N VAL A 15 2.09 19.70 0.02
CA VAL A 15 1.07 18.94 0.78
C VAL A 15 -0.28 19.68 0.82
N LEU A 16 -0.45 20.69 -0.03
CA LEU A 16 -1.71 21.42 -0.16
C LEU A 16 -2.73 20.59 -0.94
N HIS A 17 -3.99 20.67 -0.52
CA HIS A 17 -5.08 20.09 -1.29
C HIS A 17 -5.24 20.86 -2.61
N PRO A 18 -5.43 20.19 -3.77
CA PRO A 18 -5.43 20.86 -5.08
C PRO A 18 -6.47 21.98 -5.22
N GLU A 19 -7.64 21.81 -4.60
CA GLU A 19 -8.78 22.71 -4.74
C GLU A 19 -9.17 23.45 -3.45
N GLN A 20 -8.59 23.09 -2.30
CA GLN A 20 -9.03 23.57 -0.99
C GLN A 20 -7.86 24.19 -0.25
N ASP A 21 -8.07 25.33 0.42
CA ASP A 21 -7.03 26.03 1.18
C ASP A 21 -6.75 25.34 2.53
N ARG A 22 -6.21 24.12 2.44
CA ARG A 22 -5.81 23.28 3.57
C ARG A 22 -4.74 22.28 3.14
N VAL A 23 -4.08 21.68 4.11
CA VAL A 23 -3.21 20.52 3.88
C VAL A 23 -4.03 19.24 3.61
N LEU A 24 -3.38 18.26 2.97
CA LEU A 24 -3.92 16.90 2.84
C LEU A 24 -4.21 16.31 4.22
N THR A 25 -5.41 15.76 4.38
CA THR A 25 -5.83 15.04 5.58
C THR A 25 -5.05 13.74 5.73
N ILE A 26 -5.02 13.20 6.96
CA ILE A 26 -4.49 11.86 7.26
C ILE A 26 -5.09 10.80 6.31
N ARG A 27 -6.37 10.94 5.95
CA ARG A 27 -7.06 9.98 5.09
C ARG A 27 -6.68 10.10 3.61
N GLU A 28 -6.42 11.30 3.12
CA GLU A 28 -5.88 11.49 1.78
C GLU A 28 -4.47 10.92 1.69
N CYS A 29 -3.61 11.20 2.68
CA CYS A 29 -2.27 10.60 2.76
C CYS A 29 -2.33 9.06 2.86
N ALA A 30 -3.28 8.51 3.63
CA ALA A 30 -3.45 7.07 3.75
C ALA A 30 -3.86 6.41 2.43
N ARG A 31 -4.73 7.05 1.64
CA ARG A 31 -5.10 6.56 0.30
C ARG A 31 -3.93 6.61 -0.67
N LEU A 32 -3.09 7.64 -0.60
CA LEU A 32 -1.86 7.71 -1.39
C LEU A 32 -0.91 6.54 -1.07
N GLN A 33 -0.87 6.10 0.19
CA GLN A 33 -0.12 4.91 0.63
C GLN A 33 -0.85 3.57 0.33
N GLY A 34 -2.04 3.61 -0.26
CA GLY A 34 -2.84 2.42 -0.59
C GLY A 34 -3.56 1.78 0.60
N PHE A 35 -3.67 2.46 1.74
CA PHE A 35 -4.45 1.94 2.86
C PHE A 35 -5.93 1.81 2.48
N PRO A 36 -6.56 0.68 2.84
CA PRO A 36 -7.99 0.52 2.63
C PRO A 36 -8.76 1.48 3.53
N ASP A 37 -9.92 1.94 3.05
CA ASP A 37 -10.63 3.00 3.73
C ASP A 37 -11.17 2.59 5.12
N TYR A 38 -11.30 1.30 5.38
CA TYR A 38 -11.69 0.77 6.68
C TYR A 38 -10.55 0.73 7.72
N TYR A 39 -9.29 0.97 7.32
CA TYR A 39 -8.16 0.96 8.26
C TYR A 39 -8.19 2.19 9.18
N ARG A 40 -8.16 1.95 10.49
CA ARG A 40 -8.24 3.00 11.52
C ARG A 40 -6.87 3.25 12.15
N PHE A 41 -6.45 4.50 12.13
CA PHE A 41 -5.25 4.98 12.81
C PHE A 41 -5.64 5.57 14.17
N PHE A 42 -4.86 5.28 15.21
CA PHE A 42 -5.12 5.71 16.59
C PHE A 42 -4.02 6.65 17.10
N GLY A 43 -4.30 7.39 18.18
CA GLY A 43 -3.40 8.40 18.75
C GLY A 43 -3.72 9.82 18.29
N THR A 44 -2.82 10.74 18.62
CA THR A 44 -2.90 12.16 18.26
C THR A 44 -2.80 12.37 16.74
N VAL A 45 -3.23 13.55 16.27
CA VAL A 45 -3.16 13.91 14.84
C VAL A 45 -1.74 13.77 14.29
N LYS A 46 -0.74 14.23 15.05
CA LYS A 46 0.68 14.13 14.68
C LYS A 46 1.14 12.67 14.57
N GLU A 47 0.83 11.84 15.57
CA GLU A 47 1.20 10.43 15.56
C GLU A 47 0.56 9.68 14.40
N ARG A 48 -0.67 10.03 14.03
CA ARG A 48 -1.37 9.43 12.90
C ARG A 48 -0.73 9.80 11.56
N TYR A 49 -0.27 11.04 11.37
CA TYR A 49 0.55 11.40 10.20
C TYR A 49 1.88 10.63 10.19
N CYS A 50 2.53 10.47 11.35
CA CYS A 50 3.76 9.66 11.45
C CYS A 50 3.51 8.20 11.06
N GLN A 51 2.41 7.59 11.50
CA GLN A 51 2.04 6.21 11.15
C GLN A 51 1.87 6.05 9.64
N VAL A 52 1.18 6.99 8.98
CA VAL A 52 0.97 6.95 7.53
C VAL A 52 2.28 7.20 6.76
N GLY A 53 3.09 8.16 7.20
CA GLY A 53 4.33 8.52 6.51
C GLY A 53 5.43 7.45 6.63
N ASN A 54 5.53 6.78 7.79
CA ASN A 54 6.50 5.70 8.00
C ASN A 54 6.07 4.35 7.42
N ALA A 55 4.79 4.20 7.04
CA ALA A 55 4.30 2.94 6.53
C ALA A 55 4.86 2.63 5.13
N VAL A 56 5.07 1.33 4.89
CA VAL A 56 5.31 0.80 3.55
C VAL A 56 3.99 0.87 2.77
N PRO A 57 3.99 1.33 1.50
CA PRO A 57 2.79 1.32 0.68
C PRO A 57 2.16 -0.08 0.59
N ILE A 58 0.85 -0.16 0.81
CA ILE A 58 0.13 -1.44 0.89
C ILE A 58 0.25 -2.25 -0.41
N VAL A 59 0.27 -1.57 -1.56
CA VAL A 59 0.44 -2.22 -2.87
C VAL A 59 1.78 -2.94 -3.01
N VAL A 60 2.85 -2.40 -2.41
CA VAL A 60 4.18 -3.02 -2.40
C VAL A 60 4.19 -4.25 -1.49
N ALA A 61 3.69 -4.08 -0.26
CA ALA A 61 3.59 -5.18 0.71
C ALA A 61 2.75 -6.34 0.16
N ARG A 62 1.69 -6.05 -0.60
CA ARG A 62 0.83 -7.04 -1.25
C ARG A 62 1.56 -7.83 -2.34
N ALA A 63 2.36 -7.17 -3.17
CA ALA A 63 3.17 -7.85 -4.19
C ALA A 63 4.21 -8.78 -3.55
N LEU A 64 4.89 -8.32 -2.50
CA LEU A 64 5.84 -9.12 -1.73
C LEU A 64 5.16 -10.32 -1.06
N GLY A 65 3.99 -10.12 -0.45
CA GLY A 65 3.21 -11.20 0.15
C GLY A 65 2.76 -12.25 -0.86
N TYR A 66 2.44 -11.84 -2.09
CA TYR A 66 2.12 -12.77 -3.17
C TYR A 66 3.34 -13.60 -3.59
N ALA A 67 4.50 -12.96 -3.79
CA ALA A 67 5.75 -13.66 -4.09
C ALA A 67 6.13 -14.66 -2.98
N LEU A 68 5.99 -14.25 -1.71
CA LEU A 68 6.20 -15.12 -0.56
C LEU A 68 5.24 -16.34 -0.57
N GLY A 69 3.95 -16.12 -0.84
CA GLY A 69 2.96 -17.18 -0.92
C GLY A 69 3.24 -18.19 -2.05
N MET A 70 3.77 -17.73 -3.18
CA MET A 70 4.18 -18.58 -4.30
C MET A 70 5.43 -19.40 -3.97
N ALA A 71 6.43 -18.78 -3.34
CA ALA A 71 7.64 -19.46 -2.88
C ALA A 71 7.32 -20.52 -1.83
N PHE A 72 6.44 -20.21 -0.87
CA PHE A 72 6.02 -21.16 0.16
C PHE A 72 5.31 -22.39 -0.41
N GLN A 73 4.53 -22.22 -1.48
CA GLN A 73 3.86 -23.30 -2.20
C GLN A 73 4.75 -24.01 -3.22
N LYS A 74 6.02 -23.59 -3.39
CA LYS A 74 6.96 -24.10 -4.40
C LYS A 74 6.43 -23.97 -5.84
N LEU A 75 5.60 -22.96 -6.10
CA LEU A 75 5.07 -22.63 -7.43
C LEU A 75 5.92 -21.56 -8.14
N GLY A 76 6.97 -21.07 -7.47
CA GLY A 76 7.91 -20.10 -8.02
C GLY A 76 9.10 -20.75 -8.71
N ASN A 77 9.70 -20.00 -9.63
CA ASN A 77 10.95 -20.36 -10.29
C ASN A 77 12.13 -19.77 -9.47
N ASP A 78 13.35 -20.26 -9.66
CA ASP A 78 14.56 -19.72 -8.99
C ASP A 78 15.04 -18.37 -9.56
N GLU A 79 14.23 -17.72 -10.40
CA GLU A 79 14.54 -16.42 -10.99
C GLU A 79 14.38 -15.28 -9.97
N PRO A 80 15.26 -14.28 -9.98
CA PRO A 80 15.23 -13.18 -9.02
C PRO A 80 14.02 -12.23 -9.21
N LEU A 81 13.32 -12.34 -10.35
CA LEU A 81 12.20 -11.48 -10.71
C LEU A 81 10.93 -12.31 -10.94
N MET A 82 9.80 -11.77 -10.49
CA MET A 82 8.48 -12.36 -10.70
C MET A 82 7.59 -11.39 -11.47
N THR A 83 6.87 -11.90 -12.47
CA THR A 83 5.78 -11.17 -13.12
C THR A 83 4.48 -11.39 -12.37
N LEU A 84 3.83 -10.29 -11.97
CA LEU A 84 2.55 -10.36 -11.29
C LEU A 84 1.43 -10.66 -12.31
N PRO A 85 0.36 -11.36 -11.90
CA PRO A 85 -0.80 -11.62 -12.75
C PRO A 85 -1.41 -10.32 -13.33
N PRO A 86 -2.09 -10.39 -14.48
CA PRO A 86 -2.78 -9.24 -15.03
C PRO A 86 -3.82 -8.71 -14.03
N LYS A 87 -3.99 -7.37 -13.98
CA LYS A 87 -4.90 -6.67 -13.06
C LYS A 87 -4.60 -6.88 -11.57
N PHE A 88 -3.42 -7.36 -11.19
CA PHE A 88 -3.04 -7.61 -9.79
C PHE A 88 -3.33 -6.42 -8.85
N SER A 89 -3.00 -5.20 -9.26
CA SER A 89 -3.24 -3.98 -8.47
C SER A 89 -4.72 -3.71 -8.20
N LEU A 90 -5.61 -4.16 -9.10
CA LEU A 90 -7.05 -3.93 -9.05
C LEU A 90 -7.83 -5.13 -8.47
N SER A 91 -7.22 -6.32 -8.44
CA SER A 91 -7.86 -7.51 -7.89
C SER A 91 -8.13 -7.34 -6.39
N THR A 92 -9.10 -8.06 -5.86
CA THR A 92 -9.35 -8.14 -4.42
C THR A 92 -8.43 -9.19 -3.79
N ASN A 93 -8.10 -9.07 -2.50
CA ASN A 93 -7.33 -10.09 -1.78
C ASN A 93 -7.96 -11.49 -1.89
N LEU A 94 -9.29 -11.58 -1.87
CA LEU A 94 -10.01 -12.83 -2.05
C LEU A 94 -9.82 -13.43 -3.45
N GLN A 95 -9.79 -12.60 -4.50
CA GLN A 95 -9.57 -13.05 -5.88
C GLN A 95 -8.15 -13.57 -6.06
N LEU A 96 -7.15 -12.89 -5.46
CA LEU A 96 -5.77 -13.37 -5.48
C LEU A 96 -5.58 -14.65 -4.68
N ALA A 97 -6.21 -14.78 -3.51
CA ALA A 97 -6.16 -16.00 -2.73
C ALA A 97 -6.72 -17.18 -3.53
N LYS A 98 -7.85 -17.00 -4.22
CA LYS A 98 -8.41 -18.04 -5.10
C LYS A 98 -7.44 -18.43 -6.21
N SER A 99 -6.78 -17.48 -6.87
CA SER A 99 -5.78 -17.81 -7.91
C SER A 99 -4.56 -18.55 -7.37
N LEU A 100 -4.21 -18.37 -6.08
CA LEU A 100 -3.13 -19.11 -5.44
C LEU A 100 -3.52 -20.57 -5.14
N PHE A 101 -4.78 -20.83 -4.79
CA PHE A 101 -5.24 -22.17 -4.38
C PHE A 101 -5.94 -22.98 -5.49
N GLN A 102 -6.25 -22.40 -6.64
CA GLN A 102 -6.95 -23.07 -7.76
C GLN A 102 -6.03 -23.83 -8.74
N GLY A 103 -4.74 -23.97 -8.44
CA GLY A 103 -3.78 -24.65 -9.31
C GLY A 103 -3.56 -26.15 -9.03
N ASN A 104 -4.45 -26.82 -8.28
CA ASN A 104 -4.16 -28.14 -7.69
C ASN A 104 -5.25 -29.22 -7.92
N ASP A 105 -5.90 -29.20 -9.08
CA ASP A 105 -6.76 -30.29 -9.58
C ASP A 105 -6.20 -30.85 -10.90
#